data_AF-A0A971XJY1-F1
#
_entry.id   AF-A0A971XJY1-F1
#
_cell.length_a   1.000
_cell.length_b   1.000
_cell.length_c   1.000
_cell.angle_alpha   90.00
_cell.angle_beta   90.00
_cell.angle_gamma   90.00
#
_symmetry.space_group_name_H-M   'P 1'
#
loop_
_entity.id
_entity.type
_entity.pdbx_description
1 polymer ?
#
loop_
_entity_poly.entity_id
_entity_poly.type
_entity_poly.pdbx_seq_one_letter_code
_entity_poly.pdbx_strand_id
1 'polypeptide(L)'
;MDKIIRFISSYRATILLLLIYAAGLATATFVEKRMGTEAAKMLIYYSPLFLFLQLLMVLNFLIILVRNNYLKRGKWALISVHAALIVILAGAMTTYLFGKEGQVHIREGEMSDQMVMHTSRGTRAETLPFRLELIDFRLNRYPGSQSPSSYESDLRVHVDGEVREAMIFMNNVLDVKGYRFFQASYDQDELGTILSVNKDVAGRTITYSGYLLLMIGFLLMFITPGSRFRKLIRQLRETRADAQKIAAVLVLTVLPLYSVAQQMGGLSVIEAVQQNRIPEAHAARFGALPVQFRGRMMPMNTFSSEILRK
;
A
#
# COMPACT_ATOMS: atom_id res chain seq x y z
N MET A 1 -1.07 -10.06 41.67
CA MET A 1 -0.27 -9.54 40.53
C MET A 1 0.11 -10.63 39.53
N ASP A 2 0.51 -11.82 39.96
CA ASP A 2 1.04 -12.88 39.05
C ASP A 2 0.07 -13.35 37.97
N LYS A 3 -1.24 -13.45 38.25
CA LYS A 3 -2.23 -13.86 37.25
C LYS A 3 -2.37 -12.83 36.12
N ILE A 4 -2.33 -11.54 36.44
CA ILE A 4 -2.46 -10.44 35.47
C ILE A 4 -1.21 -10.39 34.58
N ILE A 5 -0.02 -10.45 35.19
CA ILE A 5 1.25 -10.49 34.45
C ILE A 5 1.33 -11.74 33.56
N ARG A 6 0.88 -12.90 34.04
CA ARG A 6 0.79 -14.13 33.24
C ARG A 6 -0.19 -14.01 32.07
N PHE A 7 -1.32 -13.34 32.26
CA PHE A 7 -2.30 -13.13 31.18
C PHE A 7 -1.74 -12.17 30.12
N ILE A 8 -1.22 -11.00 30.53
CA ILE A 8 -0.63 -9.99 29.64
C ILE A 8 0.56 -10.55 28.86
N SER A 9 1.28 -11.53 29.40
CA SER A 9 2.41 -12.19 28.73
C SER A 9 2.05 -13.48 27.97
N SER A 10 0.77 -13.68 27.63
CA SER A 10 0.29 -14.87 26.93
C SER A 10 -0.04 -14.60 25.46
N TYR A 11 0.05 -15.64 24.62
CA TYR A 11 -0.41 -15.60 23.23
C TYR A 11 -1.92 -15.37 23.10
N ARG A 12 -2.70 -15.76 24.12
CA ARG A 12 -4.15 -15.47 24.15
C ARG A 12 -4.42 -13.98 24.23
N ALA A 13 -3.65 -13.27 25.08
CA ALA A 13 -3.69 -11.81 25.12
C ALA A 13 -3.25 -11.19 23.80
N THR A 14 -2.22 -11.74 23.13
CA THR A 14 -1.81 -11.28 21.79
C THR A 14 -2.97 -11.35 20.79
N ILE A 15 -3.66 -12.49 20.69
CA ILE A 15 -4.80 -12.67 19.78
C ILE A 15 -5.93 -11.68 20.11
N LEU A 16 -6.26 -11.53 21.40
CA LEU A 16 -7.29 -10.60 21.84
C LEU A 16 -6.95 -9.14 21.43
N LEU A 17 -5.72 -8.70 21.71
CA LEU A 17 -5.27 -7.35 21.35
C LEU A 17 -5.29 -7.14 19.83
N LEU A 18 -4.89 -8.14 19.04
CA LEU A 18 -4.94 -8.09 17.57
C LEU A 18 -6.37 -8.00 17.04
N LEU A 19 -7.33 -8.72 17.64
CA LEU A 19 -8.74 -8.65 17.25
C LEU A 19 -9.33 -7.26 17.55
N ILE A 20 -9.03 -6.70 18.72
CA ILE A 20 -9.45 -5.34 19.08
C ILE A 20 -8.82 -4.32 18.13
N TYR A 21 -7.54 -4.50 17.80
CA TYR A 21 -6.83 -3.63 16.85
C TYR A 21 -7.45 -3.70 15.45
N ALA A 22 -7.72 -4.90 14.94
CA ALA A 22 -8.37 -5.11 13.65
C ALA A 22 -9.79 -4.51 13.60
N ALA A 23 -10.57 -4.64 14.69
CA ALA A 23 -11.87 -4.00 14.80
C ALA A 23 -11.75 -2.46 14.75
N GLY A 24 -10.78 -1.89 15.48
CA GLY A 24 -10.50 -0.45 15.44
C GLY A 24 -10.13 0.05 14.04
N LEU A 25 -9.27 -0.69 13.32
CA LEU A 25 -8.93 -0.37 11.92
C LEU A 25 -10.14 -0.45 11.00
N ALA A 26 -10.98 -1.49 11.14
CA ALA A 26 -12.20 -1.61 10.35
C ALA A 26 -13.15 -0.43 10.61
N THR A 27 -13.34 -0.05 11.87
CA THR A 27 -14.11 1.16 12.23
C THR A 27 -13.50 2.41 11.61
N ALA A 28 -12.17 2.55 11.60
CA ALA A 28 -11.48 3.69 10.98
C ALA A 28 -11.78 3.80 9.48
N THR A 29 -11.79 2.68 8.76
CA THR A 29 -12.17 2.64 7.34
C THR A 29 -13.61 3.11 7.12
N PHE A 30 -14.55 2.73 7.98
CA PHE A 30 -15.94 3.19 7.87
C PHE A 30 -16.10 4.68 8.20
N VAL A 31 -15.38 5.17 9.23
CA VAL A 31 -15.37 6.59 9.59
C VAL A 31 -14.77 7.42 8.47
N GLU A 32 -13.62 7.00 7.92
CA GLU A 32 -12.97 7.68 6.80
C GLU A 32 -13.90 7.80 5.59
N LYS A 33 -14.59 6.71 5.24
CA LYS A 33 -15.55 6.71 4.12
C LYS A 33 -16.71 7.68 4.33
N ARG A 34 -17.18 7.88 5.56
CA ARG A 34 -18.38 8.70 5.85
C ARG A 34 -18.06 10.15 6.22
N MET A 35 -16.92 10.38 6.86
CA MET A 35 -16.58 11.64 7.51
C MET A 35 -15.26 12.23 7.01
N GLY A 36 -14.55 11.53 6.12
CA GLY A 36 -13.26 11.95 5.57
C GLY A 36 -12.06 11.50 6.39
N THR A 37 -10.89 11.59 5.76
CA THR A 37 -9.61 11.12 6.32
C THR A 37 -9.24 11.85 7.61
N GLU A 38 -9.47 13.17 7.68
CA GLU A 38 -9.16 13.95 8.88
C GLU A 38 -9.99 13.52 10.09
N ALA A 39 -11.27 13.18 9.91
CA ALA A 39 -12.10 12.65 10.98
C ALA A 39 -11.61 11.27 11.47
N ALA A 40 -11.20 10.39 10.56
CA ALA A 40 -10.66 9.08 10.94
C ALA A 40 -9.33 9.18 11.70
N LYS A 41 -8.43 10.08 11.27
CA LYS A 41 -7.20 10.44 12.00
C LYS A 41 -7.53 10.86 13.42
N MET A 42 -8.43 11.83 13.56
CA MET A 42 -8.77 12.44 14.84
C MET A 42 -9.51 11.51 15.82
N LEU A 43 -10.50 10.76 15.33
CA LEU A 43 -11.37 9.96 16.20
C LEU A 43 -10.74 8.63 16.59
N ILE A 44 -9.91 8.05 15.72
CA ILE A 44 -9.40 6.69 15.90
C ILE A 44 -7.89 6.66 15.93
N TYR A 45 -7.19 7.02 14.84
CA TYR A 45 -5.75 6.80 14.75
C TYR A 45 -4.93 7.57 15.80
N TYR A 46 -5.36 8.81 16.13
CA TYR A 46 -4.73 9.66 17.14
C TYR A 46 -5.43 9.64 18.50
N SER A 47 -6.41 8.74 18.67
CA SER A 47 -7.07 8.56 19.97
C SER A 47 -6.08 7.99 21.00
N PRO A 48 -6.04 8.53 22.23
CA PRO A 48 -5.21 7.97 23.30
C PRO A 48 -5.46 6.49 23.54
N LEU A 49 -6.70 6.02 23.35
CA LEU A 49 -7.04 4.60 23.49
C LEU A 49 -6.40 3.73 22.42
N PHE A 50 -6.36 4.21 21.17
CA PHE A 50 -5.76 3.47 20.06
C PHE A 50 -4.23 3.44 20.17
N LEU A 51 -3.62 4.56 20.56
CA LEU A 51 -2.19 4.62 20.87
C LEU A 51 -1.83 3.72 22.06
N PHE A 52 -2.66 3.71 23.11
CA PHE A 52 -2.48 2.82 24.26
C PHE A 52 -2.61 1.34 23.86
N LEU A 53 -3.55 0.99 22.98
CA LEU A 53 -3.68 -0.36 22.44
C LEU A 53 -2.42 -0.80 21.68
N GLN A 54 -1.86 0.08 20.84
CA GLN A 54 -0.59 -0.20 20.14
C GLN A 54 0.56 -0.39 21.13
N LEU A 55 0.66 0.45 22.17
CA LEU A 55 1.64 0.30 23.24
C LEU A 55 1.50 -1.05 23.96
N LEU A 56 0.27 -1.46 24.30
CA LEU A 56 0.01 -2.76 24.91
C LEU A 56 0.46 -3.93 24.03
N MET A 57 0.28 -3.83 22.71
CA MET A 57 0.78 -4.86 21.78
C MET A 57 2.32 -4.92 21.76
N VAL A 58 3.00 -3.76 21.74
CA VAL A 58 4.47 -3.71 21.82
C VAL A 58 4.97 -4.33 23.12
N LEU A 59 4.38 -3.95 24.26
CA LEU A 59 4.74 -4.49 25.57
C LEU A 59 4.48 -6.00 25.66
N ASN A 60 3.32 -6.47 25.18
CA ASN A 60 3.00 -7.89 25.11
C ASN A 60 4.08 -8.66 24.32
N PHE A 61 4.49 -8.17 23.15
CA PHE A 61 5.54 -8.78 22.35
C PHE A 61 6.90 -8.79 23.07
N LEU A 62 7.33 -7.66 23.64
CA LEU A 62 8.61 -7.55 24.34
C LEU A 62 8.71 -8.54 25.52
N ILE A 63 7.63 -8.66 26.30
CA ILE A 63 7.58 -9.60 27.42
C ILE A 63 7.65 -11.05 26.93
N ILE A 64 6.91 -11.41 25.87
CA ILE A 64 6.97 -12.75 25.25
C ILE A 64 8.37 -13.06 24.73
N LEU A 65 9.03 -12.08 24.12
CA LEU A 65 10.37 -12.21 23.56
C LEU A 65 11.42 -12.54 24.63
N VAL A 66 11.37 -11.83 25.77
CA VAL A 66 12.26 -12.07 26.91
C VAL A 66 11.92 -13.39 27.60
N ARG A 67 10.65 -13.62 27.94
CA ARG A 67 10.19 -14.81 28.68
C ARG A 67 10.51 -16.12 27.97
N ASN A 68 10.40 -16.14 26.65
CA ASN A 68 10.67 -17.33 25.84
C ASN A 68 12.13 -17.44 25.37
N ASN A 69 13.00 -16.53 25.81
CA ASN A 69 14.42 -16.49 25.46
C ASN A 69 14.66 -16.59 23.94
N TYR A 70 13.85 -15.89 23.12
CA TYR A 70 13.95 -16.02 21.66
C TYR A 70 15.31 -15.59 21.10
N LEU A 71 15.99 -14.65 21.77
CA LEU A 71 17.36 -14.25 21.45
C LEU A 71 18.31 -15.45 21.60
N LYS A 72 18.29 -16.14 22.74
CA LYS A 72 19.13 -17.32 23.01
C LYS A 72 18.80 -18.50 22.09
N ARG A 73 17.55 -18.62 21.67
CA ARG A 73 17.07 -19.68 20.74
C ARG A 73 17.36 -19.39 19.26
N GLY A 74 18.08 -18.30 18.95
CA GLY A 74 18.49 -17.96 17.59
C GLY A 74 17.31 -17.70 16.64
N LYS A 75 16.16 -17.23 17.14
CA LYS A 75 14.97 -16.95 16.32
C LYS A 75 15.06 -15.59 15.62
N TRP A 76 16.21 -15.30 15.02
CA TRP A 76 16.57 -13.99 14.45
C TRP A 76 15.57 -13.50 13.41
N ALA A 77 15.18 -14.34 12.44
CA ALA A 77 14.18 -13.94 11.44
C ALA A 77 12.85 -13.47 12.06
N LEU A 78 12.34 -14.19 13.07
CA LEU A 78 11.11 -13.81 13.75
C LEU A 78 11.27 -12.52 14.56
N ILE A 79 12.41 -12.37 15.26
CA ILE A 79 12.73 -11.16 16.02
C ILE A 79 12.84 -9.96 15.08
N SER A 80 13.56 -10.08 13.97
CA SER A 80 13.76 -9.01 12.99
C SER A 80 12.43 -8.51 12.42
N VAL A 81 11.52 -9.42 12.05
CA VAL A 81 10.19 -9.03 11.53
C VAL A 81 9.39 -8.21 12.55
N HIS A 82 9.36 -8.63 13.82
CA HIS A 82 8.58 -7.92 14.83
C HIS A 82 9.28 -6.65 15.32
N ALA A 83 10.61 -6.66 15.41
CA ALA A 83 11.40 -5.46 15.69
C ALA A 83 11.16 -4.40 14.60
N ALA A 84 11.07 -4.80 13.33
CA ALA A 84 10.72 -3.90 12.24
C ALA A 84 9.34 -3.25 12.44
N LEU A 85 8.33 -4.01 12.86
CA LEU A 85 7.00 -3.46 13.18
C LEU A 85 7.06 -2.43 14.32
N ILE A 86 7.89 -2.66 15.35
CA ILE A 86 8.11 -1.70 16.43
C ILE A 86 8.78 -0.44 15.92
N VAL A 87 9.80 -0.56 15.05
CA VAL A 87 10.47 0.58 14.43
C VAL A 87 9.51 1.38 13.56
N ILE A 88 8.64 0.72 12.78
CA ILE A 88 7.59 1.37 11.99
C ILE A 88 6.61 2.12 12.89
N LEU A 89 6.15 1.51 13.98
CA LEU A 89 5.28 2.19 14.97
C LEU A 89 5.98 3.38 15.64
N ALA A 90 7.28 3.27 15.95
CA ALA A 90 8.07 4.36 16.50
C ALA A 90 8.23 5.51 15.49
N GLY A 91 8.40 5.19 14.21
CA GLY A 91 8.40 6.15 13.12
C GLY A 91 7.06 6.88 13.01
N ALA A 92 5.95 6.14 13.01
CA ALA A 92 4.60 6.71 13.00
C ALA A 92 4.31 7.58 14.24
N MET A 93 4.78 7.18 15.43
CA MET A 93 4.69 8.00 16.64
C MET A 93 5.53 9.29 16.50
N THR A 94 6.71 9.22 15.88
CA THR A 94 7.55 10.39 15.62
C THR A 94 6.83 11.35 14.65
N THR A 95 6.23 10.83 13.59
CA THR A 95 5.38 11.62 12.67
C THR A 95 4.21 12.27 13.39
N TYR A 96 3.54 11.54 14.29
CA TYR A 96 2.43 12.08 15.07
C TYR A 96 2.85 13.23 16.00
N LEU A 97 4.01 13.12 16.64
CA LEU A 97 4.49 14.11 17.62
C LEU A 97 5.15 15.34 16.97
N PHE A 98 5.86 15.16 15.86
CA PHE A 98 6.73 16.19 15.29
C PHE A 98 6.44 16.51 13.82
N GLY A 99 5.63 15.69 13.14
CA GLY A 99 5.27 15.90 11.75
C GLY A 99 4.34 17.10 11.58
N LYS A 100 4.50 17.80 10.46
CA LYS A 100 3.56 18.84 10.02
C LYS A 100 2.94 18.42 8.70
N GLU A 101 1.64 18.61 8.57
CA GLU A 101 0.86 18.29 7.36
C GLU A 101 -0.13 19.42 7.10
N GLY A 102 -0.25 19.84 5.85
CA GLY A 102 -1.16 20.89 5.44
C GLY A 102 -1.32 20.98 3.94
N GLN A 103 -1.90 22.08 3.50
CA GLN A 103 -2.10 22.41 2.09
C GLN A 103 -1.63 23.82 1.80
N VAL A 104 -1.13 24.04 0.58
CA VAL A 104 -0.83 25.35 0.02
C VAL A 104 -1.70 25.51 -1.21
N HIS A 105 -2.45 26.59 -1.26
CA HIS A 105 -3.23 26.99 -2.43
C HIS A 105 -2.56 28.21 -3.05
N ILE A 106 -2.34 28.17 -4.37
CA ILE A 106 -1.67 29.23 -5.13
C ILE A 106 -2.38 29.38 -6.47
N ARG A 107 -2.70 30.60 -6.87
CA ARG A 107 -3.20 30.90 -8.23
C ARG A 107 -2.07 31.38 -9.13
N GLU A 108 -2.29 31.30 -10.44
CA GLU A 108 -1.28 31.70 -11.43
C GLU A 108 -0.86 33.16 -11.25
N GLY A 109 0.46 33.39 -11.25
CA GLY A 109 1.08 34.69 -10.98
C GLY A 109 1.10 35.07 -9.50
N GLU A 110 0.49 34.29 -8.60
CA GLU A 110 0.54 34.54 -7.16
C GLU A 110 1.75 33.86 -6.51
N MET A 111 2.19 34.49 -5.41
CA MET A 111 3.16 33.93 -4.50
C MET A 111 2.50 33.59 -3.17
N SER A 112 2.81 32.41 -2.63
CA SER A 112 2.39 32.01 -1.30
C SER A 112 3.57 31.48 -0.49
N ASP A 113 3.61 31.86 0.77
CA ASP A 113 4.49 31.31 1.79
C ASP A 113 3.69 30.72 2.94
N GLN A 114 2.38 30.54 2.78
CA GLN A 114 1.51 30.04 3.84
C GLN A 114 1.03 28.63 3.54
N MET A 115 1.23 27.74 4.51
CA MET A 115 0.56 26.45 4.54
C MET A 115 -0.57 26.45 5.56
N VAL A 116 -1.72 25.95 5.15
CA VAL A 116 -2.91 25.77 5.98
C VAL A 116 -2.93 24.35 6.52
N MET A 117 -2.90 24.21 7.84
CA MET A 117 -2.97 22.93 8.55
C MET A 117 -4.35 22.75 9.18
N HIS A 118 -4.93 21.57 9.01
CA HIS A 118 -6.13 21.18 9.75
C HIS A 118 -5.70 20.33 10.94
N THR A 119 -5.95 20.83 12.14
CA THR A 119 -5.60 20.13 13.39
C THR A 119 -6.84 19.87 14.23
N SER A 120 -6.69 19.05 15.26
CA SER A 120 -7.70 18.81 16.28
C SER A 120 -8.27 20.09 16.93
N ARG A 121 -7.47 21.15 16.96
CA ARG A 121 -7.81 22.45 17.56
C ARG A 121 -8.36 23.45 16.54
N GLY A 122 -8.61 23.01 15.31
CA GLY A 122 -9.06 23.83 14.19
C GLY A 122 -7.99 24.07 13.14
N THR A 123 -8.28 25.01 12.25
CA THR A 123 -7.41 25.39 11.13
C THR A 123 -6.35 26.40 11.60
N ARG A 124 -5.08 26.15 11.24
CA ARG A 124 -3.95 27.03 11.57
C ARG A 124 -3.12 27.27 10.32
N ALA A 125 -2.81 28.54 10.04
CA ALA A 125 -1.80 28.90 9.04
C ALA A 125 -0.39 28.90 9.67
N GLU A 126 0.59 28.39 8.94
CA GLU A 126 2.02 28.47 9.27
C GLU A 126 2.79 29.02 8.07
N THR A 127 3.71 29.94 8.34
CA THR A 127 4.61 30.52 7.34
C THR A 127 5.78 29.60 7.04
N LEU A 128 6.01 29.34 5.76
CA LEU A 128 7.11 28.56 5.21
C LEU A 128 8.40 29.41 5.18
N PRO A 129 9.58 28.79 5.31
CA PRO A 129 10.86 29.50 5.26
C PRO A 129 11.35 29.80 3.82
N PHE A 130 10.42 29.84 2.86
CA PHE A 130 10.61 30.11 1.43
C PHE A 130 9.24 30.45 0.81
N ARG A 131 9.23 31.03 -0.39
CA ARG A 131 8.00 31.37 -1.12
C ARG A 131 7.87 30.52 -2.37
N LEU A 132 6.64 30.13 -2.68
CA LEU A 132 6.28 29.41 -3.90
C LEU A 132 5.47 30.34 -4.79
N GLU A 133 5.87 30.46 -6.05
CA GLU A 133 5.16 31.20 -7.09
C GLU A 133 4.62 30.21 -8.11
N LEU A 134 3.34 30.27 -8.44
CA LEU A 134 2.76 29.48 -9.53
C LEU A 134 2.91 30.24 -10.85
N ILE A 135 3.67 29.68 -11.77
CA ILE A 135 3.89 30.27 -13.10
C ILE A 135 2.79 29.86 -14.07
N ASP A 136 2.49 28.56 -14.12
CA ASP A 136 1.51 27.98 -15.04
C ASP A 136 0.94 26.70 -14.43
N PHE A 137 -0.37 26.52 -14.52
CA PHE A 137 -1.06 25.29 -14.19
C PHE A 137 -1.62 24.63 -15.45
N ARG A 138 -1.27 23.37 -15.67
CA ARG A 138 -1.65 22.64 -16.89
C ARG A 138 -2.48 21.43 -16.54
N LEU A 139 -3.72 21.39 -17.03
CA LEU A 139 -4.61 20.24 -16.91
C LEU A 139 -4.77 19.50 -18.25
N ASN A 140 -4.09 18.36 -18.38
CA ASN A 140 -4.23 17.47 -19.51
C ASN A 140 -5.50 16.62 -19.36
N ARG A 141 -6.19 16.39 -20.48
CA ARG A 141 -7.42 15.58 -20.54
C ARG A 141 -7.29 14.44 -21.54
N TYR A 142 -8.15 13.44 -21.40
CA TYR A 142 -8.29 12.43 -22.44
C TYR A 142 -8.87 13.04 -23.72
N PRO A 143 -8.35 12.69 -24.91
CA PRO A 143 -8.90 13.17 -26.17
C PRO A 143 -10.40 12.88 -26.29
N GLY A 144 -11.20 13.91 -26.61
CA GLY A 144 -12.66 13.79 -26.75
C GLY A 144 -13.43 13.70 -25.43
N SER A 145 -12.83 14.09 -24.30
CA SER A 145 -13.48 14.09 -22.98
C SER A 145 -13.01 15.23 -22.10
N GLN A 146 -13.83 15.56 -21.10
CA GLN A 146 -13.48 16.48 -20.02
C GLN A 146 -12.77 15.79 -18.84
N SER A 147 -12.54 14.46 -18.92
CA SER A 147 -11.89 13.71 -17.86
C SER A 147 -10.39 14.06 -17.77
N PRO A 148 -9.90 14.47 -16.59
CA PRO A 148 -8.49 14.80 -16.37
C PRO A 148 -7.61 13.54 -16.53
N SER A 149 -6.47 13.68 -17.22
CA SER A 149 -5.47 12.63 -17.42
C SER A 149 -4.19 12.88 -16.63
N SER A 150 -3.74 14.14 -16.56
CA SER A 150 -2.71 14.61 -15.62
C SER A 150 -2.92 16.09 -15.32
N TYR A 151 -2.46 16.54 -14.16
CA TYR A 151 -2.39 17.95 -13.82
C TYR A 151 -0.99 18.26 -13.28
N GLU A 152 -0.44 19.40 -13.72
CA GLU A 152 0.96 19.77 -13.53
C GLU A 152 1.04 21.24 -13.13
N SER A 153 1.93 21.56 -12.19
CA SER A 153 2.16 22.93 -11.74
C SER A 153 3.62 23.30 -11.93
N ASP A 154 3.86 24.36 -12.69
CA ASP A 154 5.19 24.94 -12.89
C ASP A 154 5.41 26.03 -11.85
N LEU A 155 6.39 25.83 -10.98
CA LEU A 155 6.65 26.65 -9.80
C LEU A 155 8.01 27.32 -9.87
N ARG A 156 8.10 28.55 -9.35
CA ARG A 156 9.35 29.16 -8.91
C ARG A 156 9.44 29.15 -7.39
N VAL A 157 10.52 28.58 -6.89
CA VAL A 157 10.83 28.48 -5.46
C VAL A 157 11.85 29.54 -5.12
N HIS A 158 11.44 30.50 -4.30
CA HIS A 158 12.29 31.59 -3.79
C HIS A 158 12.82 31.20 -2.42
N VAL A 159 14.09 30.78 -2.34
CA VAL A 159 14.72 30.27 -1.12
C VAL A 159 16.12 30.87 -0.95
N ASP A 160 16.38 31.49 0.21
CA ASP A 160 17.69 32.04 0.59
C ASP A 160 18.30 33.02 -0.44
N GLY A 161 17.46 33.74 -1.20
CA GLY A 161 17.88 34.67 -2.25
C GLY A 161 18.11 34.04 -3.63
N GLU A 162 17.99 32.72 -3.74
CA GLU A 162 18.00 32.00 -5.02
C GLU A 162 16.58 31.70 -5.51
N VAL A 163 16.40 31.71 -6.83
CA VAL A 163 15.17 31.29 -7.49
C VAL A 163 15.43 29.98 -8.22
N ARG A 164 14.61 28.97 -7.94
CA ARG A 164 14.72 27.64 -8.58
C ARG A 164 13.40 27.30 -9.23
N GLU A 165 13.45 26.90 -10.50
CA GLU A 165 12.28 26.38 -11.20
C GLU A 165 12.07 24.91 -10.84
N ALA A 166 10.83 24.54 -10.60
CA ALA A 166 10.43 23.18 -10.24
C ALA A 166 9.05 22.87 -10.83
N MET A 167 8.87 21.64 -11.29
CA MET A 167 7.58 21.16 -11.76
C MET A 167 7.03 20.13 -10.77
N ILE A 168 5.77 20.25 -10.38
CA ILE A 168 5.08 19.24 -9.55
C ILE A 168 3.96 18.60 -10.36
N PHE A 169 3.97 17.27 -10.42
CA PHE A 169 2.94 16.48 -11.10
C PHE A 169 2.83 15.09 -10.46
N MET A 170 1.97 14.23 -11.01
CA MET A 170 1.79 12.89 -10.46
C MET A 170 3.11 12.10 -10.42
N ASN A 171 3.49 11.62 -9.24
CA ASN A 171 4.76 10.93 -8.96
C ASN A 171 6.04 11.79 -9.06
N ASN A 172 5.93 13.11 -9.21
CA ASN A 172 7.07 14.03 -9.14
C ASN A 172 6.86 15.07 -8.05
N VAL A 173 7.71 15.02 -7.03
CA VAL A 173 7.55 15.80 -5.79
C VAL A 173 8.63 16.86 -5.67
N LEU A 174 8.29 18.01 -5.09
CA LEU A 174 9.25 19.05 -4.73
C LEU A 174 9.65 18.87 -3.26
N ASP A 175 10.95 18.87 -2.96
CA ASP A 175 11.48 18.76 -1.59
C ASP A 175 12.41 19.96 -1.30
N VAL A 176 12.00 20.82 -0.37
CA VAL A 176 12.69 22.09 -0.04
C VAL A 176 12.71 22.28 1.47
N LYS A 177 13.89 22.43 2.06
CA LYS A 177 14.10 22.57 3.53
C LYS A 177 13.35 21.51 4.36
N GLY A 178 13.21 20.30 3.82
CA GLY A 178 12.50 19.18 4.45
C GLY A 178 10.98 19.23 4.36
N TYR A 179 10.42 20.23 3.68
CA TYR A 179 9.01 20.26 3.27
C TYR A 179 8.88 19.59 1.90
N ARG A 180 8.00 18.62 1.80
CA ARG A 180 7.70 17.92 0.56
C ARG A 180 6.32 18.27 0.08
N PHE A 181 6.24 18.69 -1.17
CA PHE A 181 5.02 19.11 -1.84
C PHE A 181 4.59 18.06 -2.85
N PHE A 182 3.30 17.76 -2.82
CA PHE A 182 2.62 16.84 -3.71
C PHE A 182 1.46 17.57 -4.35
N GLN A 183 1.25 17.31 -5.63
CA GLN A 183 0.07 17.79 -6.30
C GLN A 183 -1.17 17.04 -5.76
N ALA A 184 -2.09 17.76 -5.12
CA ALA A 184 -3.25 17.16 -4.46
C ALA A 184 -4.56 17.43 -5.20
N SER A 185 -4.78 18.66 -5.65
CA SER A 185 -5.98 19.07 -6.37
C SER A 185 -5.74 20.38 -7.15
N TYR A 186 -6.80 20.97 -7.69
CA TYR A 186 -6.78 22.18 -8.50
C TYR A 186 -8.13 22.90 -8.45
N ASP A 187 -8.13 24.18 -8.79
CA ASP A 187 -9.35 25.00 -8.84
C ASP A 187 -10.22 24.65 -10.05
N GLN A 188 -11.54 24.80 -9.94
CA GLN A 188 -12.47 24.47 -11.02
C GLN A 188 -12.30 25.34 -12.27
N ASP A 189 -11.73 26.53 -12.11
CA ASP A 189 -11.42 27.45 -13.20
C ASP A 189 -10.05 27.18 -13.85
N GLU A 190 -9.33 26.16 -13.40
CA GLU A 190 -8.01 25.74 -13.92
C GLU A 190 -6.91 26.80 -13.77
N LEU A 191 -7.07 27.77 -12.88
CA LEU A 191 -6.09 28.85 -12.66
C LEU A 191 -5.38 28.73 -11.31
N GLY A 192 -5.58 27.61 -10.60
CA GLY A 192 -5.08 27.43 -9.25
C GLY A 192 -4.70 25.99 -8.94
N THR A 193 -3.63 25.85 -8.17
CA THR A 193 -3.10 24.57 -7.72
C THR A 193 -3.29 24.41 -6.22
N ILE A 194 -3.66 23.20 -5.79
CA ILE A 194 -3.71 22.82 -4.39
C ILE A 194 -2.63 21.77 -4.16
N LEU A 195 -1.59 22.16 -3.44
CA LEU A 195 -0.46 21.31 -3.09
C LEU A 195 -0.64 20.79 -1.67
N SER A 196 -0.52 19.48 -1.47
CA SER A 196 -0.35 18.92 -0.13
C SER A 196 1.12 19.08 0.28
N VAL A 197 1.35 19.58 1.49
CA VAL A 197 2.67 19.75 2.07
C VAL A 197 2.83 18.89 3.32
N ASN A 198 3.96 18.19 3.42
CA ASN A 198 4.35 17.55 4.67
C ASN A 198 5.80 17.85 5.05
N LYS A 199 6.06 17.92 6.36
CA LYS A 199 7.40 18.00 6.94
C LYS A 199 7.52 16.92 8.00
N ASP A 200 8.11 15.80 7.60
CA ASP A 200 8.34 14.65 8.47
C ASP A 200 9.64 13.93 8.08
N VAL A 201 10.77 14.61 8.20
CA VAL A 201 12.07 14.00 7.84
C VAL A 201 12.42 12.86 8.80
N ALA A 202 12.21 13.05 10.10
CA ALA A 202 12.57 12.08 11.13
C ALA A 202 11.66 10.85 11.12
N GLY A 203 10.34 11.01 11.19
CA GLY A 203 9.39 9.90 11.21
C GLY A 203 9.45 9.06 9.95
N ARG A 204 9.54 9.71 8.78
CA ARG A 204 9.79 9.03 7.50
C ARG A 204 11.08 8.21 7.51
N THR A 205 12.19 8.77 7.97
CA THR A 205 13.49 8.07 8.00
C THR A 205 13.46 6.84 8.89
N ILE A 206 12.85 6.95 10.09
CA ILE A 206 12.67 5.83 11.02
C ILE A 206 11.78 4.76 10.38
N THR A 207 10.64 5.16 9.82
CA THR A 207 9.69 4.24 9.17
C THR A 207 10.33 3.48 8.02
N TYR A 208 11.11 4.17 7.18
CA TYR A 208 11.78 3.56 6.02
C TYR A 208 12.88 2.60 6.44
N SER A 209 13.60 2.92 7.52
CA SER A 209 14.55 2.00 8.15
C SER A 209 13.84 0.77 8.73
N GLY A 210 12.64 0.95 9.27
CA GLY A 210 11.74 -0.14 9.66
C GLY A 210 11.33 -1.03 8.48
N TYR A 211 10.94 -0.46 7.34
CA TYR A 211 10.63 -1.23 6.13
C TYR A 211 11.84 -2.00 5.58
N LEU A 212 13.03 -1.38 5.60
CA LEU A 212 14.27 -2.06 5.23
C LEU A 212 14.55 -3.25 6.18
N LEU A 213 14.40 -3.06 7.49
CA LEU A 213 14.56 -4.12 8.48
C LEU A 213 13.50 -5.23 8.30
N LEU A 214 12.27 -4.88 7.92
CA LEU A 214 11.20 -5.82 7.63
C LEU A 214 11.54 -6.69 6.43
N MET A 215 12.03 -6.08 5.35
CA MET A 215 12.52 -6.79 4.17
C MET A 215 13.65 -7.77 4.54
N ILE A 216 14.64 -7.31 5.32
CA ILE A 216 15.72 -8.17 5.81
C ILE A 216 15.15 -9.32 6.65
N GLY A 217 14.19 -9.06 7.54
CA GLY A 217 13.54 -10.08 8.36
C GLY A 217 12.85 -11.17 7.53
N PHE A 218 12.17 -10.80 6.44
CA PHE A 218 11.59 -11.76 5.51
C PHE A 218 12.67 -12.55 4.75
N LEU A 219 13.73 -11.90 4.26
CA LEU A 219 14.85 -12.58 3.61
C LEU A 219 15.53 -13.60 4.54
N LEU A 220 15.73 -13.24 5.82
CA LEU A 220 16.28 -14.15 6.83
C LEU A 220 15.38 -15.37 7.07
N MET A 221 14.07 -15.30 6.81
CA MET A 221 13.17 -16.46 6.95
C MET A 221 13.52 -17.59 5.97
N PHE A 222 14.04 -17.24 4.79
CA PHE A 222 14.53 -18.21 3.80
C PHE A 222 15.86 -18.83 4.23
N ILE A 223 16.70 -18.09 4.96
CA ILE A 223 18.07 -18.50 5.33
C ILE A 223 18.11 -19.23 6.69
N THR A 224 17.18 -18.95 7.60
CA THR A 224 17.23 -19.46 8.97
C THR A 224 16.94 -20.97 9.03
N PRO A 225 17.86 -21.80 9.56
CA PRO A 225 17.64 -23.23 9.77
C PRO A 225 16.44 -23.48 10.68
N GLY A 226 15.58 -24.44 10.32
CA GLY A 226 14.41 -24.81 11.12
C GLY A 226 13.26 -23.79 11.12
N SER A 227 13.26 -22.81 10.21
CA SER A 227 12.09 -21.94 9.97
C SER A 227 10.88 -22.78 9.52
N ARG A 228 9.66 -22.36 9.88
CA ARG A 228 8.44 -23.04 9.41
C ARG A 228 8.36 -23.06 7.89
N PHE A 229 8.83 -22.00 7.24
CA PHE A 229 8.86 -21.92 5.79
C PHE A 229 9.75 -23.00 5.16
N ARG A 230 10.96 -23.23 5.69
CA ARG A 230 11.81 -24.36 5.25
C ARG A 230 11.17 -25.72 5.53
N LYS A 231 10.50 -25.88 6.68
CA LYS A 231 9.75 -27.11 6.98
C LYS A 231 8.64 -27.33 5.95
N LEU A 232 7.92 -26.27 5.58
CA LEU A 232 6.85 -26.31 4.61
C LEU A 232 7.38 -26.60 3.19
N ILE A 233 8.51 -26.02 2.79
CA ILE A 233 9.20 -26.37 1.53
C ILE A 233 9.59 -27.85 1.53
N ARG A 234 10.11 -28.37 2.66
CA ARG A 234 10.48 -29.79 2.77
C ARG A 234 9.24 -30.68 2.63
N GLN A 235 8.17 -30.37 3.35
CA GLN A 235 6.89 -31.06 3.27
C GLN A 235 6.28 -30.99 1.87
N LEU A 236 6.39 -29.85 1.18
CA LEU A 236 5.95 -29.68 -0.21
C LEU A 236 6.76 -30.54 -1.17
N ARG A 237 8.08 -30.63 -0.98
CA ARG A 237 8.95 -31.52 -1.78
C ARG A 237 8.61 -32.98 -1.55
N GLU A 238 8.40 -33.37 -0.30
CA GLU A 238 7.98 -34.72 0.10
C GLU A 238 6.62 -35.06 -0.55
N THR A 239 5.60 -34.21 -0.36
CA THR A 239 4.27 -34.42 -0.97
C THR A 239 4.26 -34.34 -2.48
N ARG A 240 5.07 -33.49 -3.12
CA ARG A 240 5.20 -33.47 -4.58
C ARG A 240 5.87 -34.74 -5.09
N ALA A 241 6.88 -35.25 -4.40
CA ALA A 241 7.50 -36.53 -4.76
C ALA A 241 6.50 -37.69 -4.63
N ASP A 242 5.69 -37.68 -3.57
CA ASP A 242 4.65 -38.69 -3.38
C ASP A 242 3.49 -38.55 -4.39
N ALA A 243 3.06 -37.33 -4.69
CA ALA A 243 2.10 -37.05 -5.75
C ALA A 243 2.63 -37.45 -7.14
N GLN A 244 3.93 -37.26 -7.41
CA GLN A 244 4.57 -37.74 -8.65
C GLN A 244 4.58 -39.27 -8.73
N LYS A 245 4.84 -39.97 -7.61
CA LYS A 245 4.74 -41.43 -7.56
C LYS A 245 3.31 -41.91 -7.77
N ILE A 246 2.34 -41.27 -7.10
CA ILE A 246 0.91 -41.58 -7.25
C ILE A 246 0.48 -41.30 -8.68
N ALA A 247 0.84 -40.16 -9.26
CA ALA A 247 0.53 -39.83 -10.66
C ALA A 247 1.20 -40.80 -11.63
N ALA A 248 2.43 -41.25 -11.38
CA ALA A 248 3.08 -42.26 -12.21
C ALA A 248 2.35 -43.62 -12.16
N VAL A 249 1.91 -44.05 -10.98
CA VAL A 249 1.07 -45.26 -10.80
C VAL A 249 -0.28 -45.08 -11.50
N LEU A 250 -0.91 -43.92 -11.33
CA LEU A 250 -2.23 -43.61 -11.89
C LEU A 250 -2.16 -43.48 -13.42
N VAL A 251 -1.07 -42.94 -13.98
CA VAL A 251 -0.79 -42.96 -15.41
C VAL A 251 -0.57 -44.40 -15.88
N LEU A 252 0.18 -45.23 -15.15
CA LEU A 252 0.37 -46.65 -15.50
C LEU A 252 -0.96 -47.43 -15.50
N THR A 253 -1.90 -47.10 -14.61
CA THR A 253 -3.20 -47.77 -14.53
C THR A 253 -4.26 -47.18 -15.46
N VAL A 254 -4.14 -45.89 -15.84
CA VAL A 254 -5.06 -45.20 -16.76
C VAL A 254 -4.63 -45.28 -18.22
N LEU A 255 -3.34 -45.47 -18.52
CA LEU A 255 -2.83 -45.74 -19.87
C LEU A 255 -3.58 -46.91 -20.57
N PRO A 256 -3.85 -48.06 -19.93
CA PRO A 256 -4.67 -49.12 -20.53
C PRO A 256 -6.18 -48.81 -20.59
N LEU A 257 -6.66 -47.76 -19.91
CA LEU A 257 -8.04 -47.26 -20.05
C LEU A 257 -8.19 -46.27 -21.22
N TYR A 258 -7.12 -45.60 -21.64
CA TYR A 258 -7.09 -44.69 -22.80
C TYR A 258 -7.34 -45.41 -24.12
N SER A 259 -6.85 -46.65 -24.28
CA SER A 259 -7.13 -47.49 -25.45
C SER A 259 -8.61 -47.88 -25.55
N VAL A 260 -9.30 -48.07 -24.41
CA VAL A 260 -10.75 -48.34 -24.35
C VAL A 260 -11.56 -47.06 -24.62
N ALA A 261 -11.11 -45.90 -24.11
CA ALA A 261 -11.78 -44.62 -24.34
C ALA A 261 -11.65 -44.12 -25.80
N GLN A 262 -10.53 -44.39 -26.49
CA GLN A 262 -10.42 -44.11 -27.94
C GLN A 262 -11.44 -44.90 -28.78
N GLN A 263 -11.96 -46.01 -28.24
CA GLN A 263 -12.97 -46.84 -28.89
C GLN A 263 -14.41 -46.31 -28.67
N MET A 264 -14.61 -45.41 -27.69
CA MET A 264 -15.85 -44.69 -27.45
C MET A 264 -15.69 -43.23 -27.89
N GLY A 265 -15.95 -42.96 -29.17
CA GLY A 265 -15.91 -41.63 -29.76
C GLY A 265 -16.70 -40.61 -28.94
N GLY A 266 -15.98 -39.66 -28.35
CA GLY A 266 -16.53 -38.63 -27.48
C GLY A 266 -15.79 -37.31 -27.62
N LEU A 267 -15.87 -36.70 -28.81
CA LEU A 267 -15.46 -35.32 -29.02
C LEU A 267 -16.64 -34.58 -29.67
N SER A 268 -17.34 -33.76 -28.88
CA SER A 268 -18.31 -32.81 -29.45
C SER A 268 -18.15 -31.40 -28.89
N VAL A 269 -17.66 -31.24 -27.65
CA VAL A 269 -17.49 -29.90 -27.05
C VAL A 269 -16.11 -29.31 -27.33
N ILE A 270 -15.03 -30.09 -27.16
CA ILE A 270 -13.66 -29.59 -27.37
C ILE A 270 -13.40 -29.33 -28.87
N GLU A 271 -13.85 -30.24 -29.74
CA GLU A 271 -13.77 -30.03 -31.19
C GLU A 271 -14.61 -28.83 -31.63
N ALA A 272 -15.83 -28.64 -31.11
CA ALA A 272 -16.64 -27.46 -31.43
C ALA A 272 -16.00 -26.15 -30.94
N VAL A 273 -15.34 -26.15 -29.77
CA VAL A 273 -14.61 -24.98 -29.25
C VAL A 273 -13.34 -24.71 -30.07
N GLN A 274 -12.64 -25.75 -30.53
CA GLN A 274 -11.46 -25.60 -31.40
C GLN A 274 -11.84 -25.15 -32.81
N GLN A 275 -12.91 -25.69 -33.38
CA GLN A 275 -13.45 -25.30 -34.69
C GLN A 275 -13.90 -23.84 -34.71
N ASN A 276 -14.47 -23.35 -33.61
CA ASN A 276 -14.92 -21.96 -33.48
C ASN A 276 -13.88 -21.04 -32.80
N ARG A 277 -12.62 -21.49 -32.66
CA ARG A 277 -11.58 -20.68 -32.03
C ARG A 277 -11.23 -19.50 -32.94
N ILE A 278 -11.45 -18.29 -32.43
CA ILE A 278 -11.03 -17.05 -33.11
C ILE A 278 -9.49 -17.04 -33.17
N PRO A 279 -8.89 -16.78 -34.35
CA PRO A 279 -7.45 -16.63 -34.47
C PRO A 279 -6.90 -15.58 -33.50
N GLU A 280 -5.80 -15.89 -32.82
CA GLU A 280 -5.23 -15.01 -31.80
C GLU A 280 -4.88 -13.62 -32.36
N ALA A 281 -4.37 -13.56 -33.59
CA ALA A 281 -4.10 -12.30 -34.29
C ALA A 281 -5.38 -11.48 -34.54
N HIS A 282 -6.50 -12.12 -34.83
CA HIS A 282 -7.79 -11.44 -35.04
C HIS A 282 -8.35 -10.93 -33.71
N ALA A 283 -8.32 -11.76 -32.66
CA ALA A 283 -8.71 -11.36 -31.31
C ALA A 283 -7.85 -10.20 -30.77
N ALA A 284 -6.54 -10.20 -31.06
CA ALA A 284 -5.63 -9.10 -30.69
C ALA A 284 -5.99 -7.79 -31.41
N ARG A 285 -6.32 -7.86 -32.71
CA ARG A 285 -6.79 -6.69 -33.48
C ARG A 285 -8.11 -6.14 -32.95
N PHE A 286 -9.08 -7.01 -32.66
CA PHE A 286 -10.34 -6.60 -32.04
C PHE A 286 -10.12 -5.99 -30.65
N GLY A 287 -9.27 -6.61 -29.84
CA GLY A 287 -8.93 -6.15 -28.50
C GLY A 287 -8.22 -4.78 -28.47
N ALA A 288 -7.53 -4.42 -29.56
CA ALA A 288 -6.87 -3.13 -29.72
C ALA A 288 -7.80 -2.00 -30.21
N LEU A 289 -9.05 -2.31 -30.59
CA LEU A 289 -9.99 -1.29 -31.06
C LEU A 289 -10.27 -0.29 -29.93
N PRO A 290 -10.19 1.03 -30.22
CA PRO A 290 -10.50 2.04 -29.23
C PRO A 290 -12.00 2.10 -28.97
N VAL A 291 -12.38 2.05 -27.70
CA VAL A 291 -13.75 2.25 -27.23
C VAL A 291 -13.78 3.39 -26.21
N GLN A 292 -14.85 4.18 -26.23
CA GLN A 292 -15.08 5.21 -25.24
C GLN A 292 -15.98 4.68 -24.13
N PHE A 293 -15.51 4.70 -22.88
CA PHE A 293 -16.30 4.34 -21.72
C PHE A 293 -16.13 5.37 -20.61
N ARG A 294 -17.24 5.96 -20.14
CA ARG A 294 -17.26 7.04 -19.13
C ARG A 294 -16.30 8.20 -19.46
N GLY A 295 -16.25 8.58 -20.73
CA GLY A 295 -15.37 9.63 -21.22
C GLY A 295 -13.91 9.20 -21.45
N ARG A 296 -13.45 8.04 -20.95
CA ARG A 296 -12.08 7.57 -21.19
C ARG A 296 -12.03 6.70 -22.45
N MET A 297 -11.10 7.03 -23.36
CA MET A 297 -10.74 6.14 -24.47
C MET A 297 -9.84 5.02 -23.96
N MET A 298 -10.21 3.77 -24.21
CA MET A 298 -9.43 2.59 -23.83
C MET A 298 -9.57 1.48 -24.88
N PRO A 299 -8.64 0.52 -24.95
CA PRO A 299 -8.79 -0.65 -25.81
C PRO A 299 -9.97 -1.52 -25.39
N MET A 300 -10.63 -2.16 -26.36
CA MET A 300 -11.71 -3.13 -26.14
C MET A 300 -11.33 -4.25 -25.16
N ASN A 301 -10.06 -4.67 -25.16
CA ASN A 301 -9.54 -5.66 -24.22
C ASN A 301 -9.57 -5.15 -22.76
N THR A 302 -9.15 -3.91 -22.53
CA THR A 302 -9.18 -3.26 -21.21
C THR A 302 -10.62 -3.12 -20.72
N PHE A 303 -11.51 -2.64 -21.59
CA PHE A 303 -12.94 -2.52 -21.29
C PHE A 303 -13.57 -3.88 -20.91
N SER A 304 -13.30 -4.92 -21.68
CA SER A 304 -13.84 -6.27 -21.43
C SER A 304 -13.35 -6.82 -20.08
N SER A 305 -12.08 -6.62 -19.76
CA SER A 305 -11.49 -6.99 -18.47
C SER A 305 -12.13 -6.23 -17.29
N GLU A 306 -12.41 -4.93 -17.45
CA GLU A 306 -13.08 -4.14 -16.42
C GLU A 306 -14.52 -4.58 -16.14
N ILE A 307 -15.26 -5.03 -17.17
CA ILE A 307 -16.61 -5.57 -16.99
C ILE A 307 -16.56 -6.90 -16.24
N LEU A 308 -15.67 -7.82 -16.64
CA LEU A 308 -15.61 -9.17 -16.07
C LEU A 308 -15.08 -9.21 -14.62
N ARG A 309 -14.37 -8.17 -14.19
CA ARG A 309 -13.81 -8.07 -12.83
C ARG A 309 -14.73 -7.36 -11.83
N LYS A 310 -15.84 -6.80 -12.29
CA LYS A 310 -16.89 -6.22 -11.42
C LYS A 310 -17.92 -7.27 -11.06
#